data_AF-A0A093XHY5-F1
#
_entry.id   AF-A0A093XHY5-F1
#
_cell.length_a   1.000
_cell.length_b   1.000
_cell.length_c   1.000
_cell.angle_alpha   90.00
_cell.angle_beta   90.00
_cell.angle_gamma   90.00
#
_symmetry.space_group_name_H-M   'P 1'
#
loop_
_entity.id
_entity.type
_entity.pdbx_description
1 polymer ?
#
loop_
_entity_poly.entity_id
_entity_poly.type
_entity_poly.pdbx_seq_one_letter_code
_entity_poly.pdbx_strand_id
1 'polypeptide(L)'
;AELRDFTKEKPIVDPDFGPEPIYSFPLSSWSYYYKLRQMEWLIQMGFELEVYAPDELAGMYWYLHNISQTTFRHLHRIRGFLTKDYVELRRNPKQENFATKDEAFAASMSHVNISMLGSSAKQALANSIGCLYTVLTRYNLVPQTPHPYSTDAIRYEQRMKSFLSVSLPELLPFPVFQEVVTQPQESTANLVDFALDGVAKARKDFELLSKLDAKTAKCQGKWCDEAWHKNVKDEVKSCISVSITLMMVKKAIAAAEKTKSKTLALKVEIEPSEKGYHDWWVVPKVTPIK
;
A
#
# COMPACT_ATOMS: atom_id res chain seq x y z
N ALA A 1 -17.76 -22.46 23.60
CA ALA A 1 -18.18 -22.98 22.29
C ALA A 1 -17.42 -22.19 21.23
N GLU A 2 -16.60 -22.87 20.44
CA GLU A 2 -15.83 -22.20 19.39
C GLU A 2 -16.80 -21.78 18.29
N LEU A 3 -16.55 -20.65 17.60
CA LEU A 3 -17.36 -20.17 16.46
C LEU A 3 -17.59 -21.27 15.39
N ARG A 4 -16.65 -22.22 15.31
CA ARG A 4 -16.67 -23.40 14.43
C ARG A 4 -17.86 -24.33 14.71
N ASP A 5 -18.20 -24.52 15.99
CA ASP A 5 -19.27 -25.43 16.42
C ASP A 5 -20.65 -24.90 15.98
N PHE A 6 -20.78 -23.57 15.87
CA PHE A 6 -22.01 -22.91 15.46
C PHE A 6 -22.17 -22.81 13.95
N THR A 7 -21.08 -22.64 13.19
CA THR A 7 -21.16 -22.39 11.74
C THR A 7 -21.23 -23.66 10.90
N LYS A 8 -20.85 -24.83 11.44
CA LYS A 8 -20.73 -26.11 10.71
C LYS A 8 -19.92 -25.98 9.40
N GLU A 9 -19.01 -25.02 9.37
CA GLU A 9 -18.26 -24.66 8.19
C GLU A 9 -17.18 -25.71 7.90
N LYS A 10 -17.02 -26.09 6.63
CA LYS A 10 -15.97 -27.04 6.22
C LYS A 10 -14.65 -26.27 6.00
N PRO A 11 -13.57 -26.60 6.72
CA PRO A 11 -12.30 -25.93 6.51
C PRO A 11 -11.73 -26.23 5.12
N ILE A 12 -10.81 -25.36 4.70
CA ILE A 12 -9.97 -25.53 3.51
C ILE A 12 -8.53 -25.68 3.97
N VAL A 13 -7.79 -26.61 3.38
CA VAL A 13 -6.33 -26.62 3.45
C VAL A 13 -5.85 -26.01 2.14
N ASP A 14 -5.22 -24.85 2.22
CA ASP A 14 -4.68 -24.14 1.06
C ASP A 14 -3.15 -24.13 1.18
N PRO A 15 -2.43 -24.77 0.23
CA PRO A 15 -0.96 -24.82 0.23
C PRO A 15 -0.31 -23.44 0.32
N ASP A 16 -0.97 -22.39 -0.18
CA ASP A 16 -0.45 -21.02 -0.16
C ASP A 16 -0.46 -20.39 1.25
N PHE A 17 -1.28 -20.93 2.16
CA PHE A 17 -1.46 -20.38 3.52
C PHE A 17 -0.98 -21.31 4.63
N GLY A 18 -0.59 -22.55 4.30
CA GLY A 18 0.02 -23.51 5.23
C GLY A 18 -0.75 -24.82 5.35
N PRO A 19 -0.22 -25.79 6.13
CA PRO A 19 -0.83 -27.11 6.29
C PRO A 19 -2.07 -27.11 7.21
N GLU A 20 -2.33 -26.00 7.91
CA GLU A 20 -3.42 -25.91 8.88
C GLU A 20 -4.78 -25.68 8.20
N PRO A 21 -5.87 -26.26 8.73
CA PRO A 21 -7.21 -26.05 8.23
C PRO A 21 -7.70 -24.61 8.50
N ILE A 22 -8.11 -23.92 7.44
CA ILE A 22 -8.54 -22.53 7.45
C ILE A 22 -10.06 -22.45 7.26
N TYR A 23 -10.70 -21.60 8.04
CA TYR A 23 -12.15 -21.32 7.96
C TYR A 23 -12.38 -19.92 7.36
N SER A 24 -13.47 -19.71 6.63
CA SER A 24 -13.82 -18.42 6.02
C SER A 24 -14.18 -17.38 7.07
N PHE A 25 -14.95 -17.77 8.10
CA PHE A 25 -15.50 -16.88 9.12
C PHE A 25 -15.95 -15.52 8.54
N PRO A 26 -17.02 -15.49 7.70
CA PRO A 26 -17.32 -14.35 6.84
C PRO A 26 -17.43 -13.00 7.56
N LEU A 27 -18.08 -12.97 8.73
CA LEU A 27 -18.25 -11.73 9.52
C LEU A 27 -16.92 -11.24 10.10
N SER A 28 -16.10 -12.14 10.62
CA SER A 28 -14.77 -11.80 11.14
C SER A 28 -13.84 -11.34 10.02
N SER A 29 -13.87 -12.03 8.87
CA SER A 29 -13.11 -11.67 7.67
C SER A 29 -13.54 -10.30 7.11
N TRP A 30 -14.84 -10.01 7.07
CA TRP A 30 -15.35 -8.71 6.69
C TRP A 30 -14.91 -7.61 7.66
N SER A 31 -15.04 -7.85 8.98
CA SER A 31 -14.63 -6.89 10.01
C SER A 31 -13.13 -6.60 9.96
N TYR A 32 -12.31 -7.64 9.74
CA TYR A 32 -10.87 -7.50 9.59
C TYR A 32 -10.49 -6.70 8.34
N TYR A 33 -11.16 -6.94 7.20
CA TYR A 33 -10.94 -6.16 5.99
C TYR A 33 -11.21 -4.67 6.20
N TYR A 34 -12.34 -4.31 6.83
CA TYR A 34 -12.66 -2.90 7.10
C TYR A 34 -11.72 -2.28 8.14
N LYS A 35 -11.25 -3.05 9.13
CA LYS A 35 -10.22 -2.59 10.05
C LYS A 35 -8.93 -2.22 9.31
N LEU A 36 -8.44 -3.08 8.43
CA LEU A 36 -7.24 -2.80 7.62
C LEU A 36 -7.44 -1.56 6.74
N ARG A 37 -8.60 -1.43 6.09
CA ARG A 37 -8.94 -0.25 5.28
C ARG A 37 -8.95 1.04 6.10
N GLN A 38 -9.48 1.00 7.32
CA GLN A 38 -9.46 2.16 8.23
C GLN A 38 -8.03 2.50 8.66
N MET A 39 -7.18 1.50 8.91
CA MET A 39 -5.76 1.73 9.22
C MET A 39 -5.04 2.39 8.04
N GLU A 40 -5.23 1.89 6.81
CA GLU A 40 -4.68 2.51 5.60
C GLU A 40 -5.11 3.97 5.47
N TRP A 41 -6.41 4.24 5.64
CA TRP A 41 -6.95 5.60 5.57
C TRP A 41 -6.38 6.51 6.64
N LEU A 42 -6.24 6.05 7.89
CA LEU A 42 -5.64 6.88 8.95
C LEU A 42 -4.20 7.25 8.61
N ILE A 43 -3.43 6.33 8.01
CA ILE A 43 -2.08 6.62 7.55
C ILE A 43 -2.11 7.64 6.39
N GLN A 44 -2.97 7.43 5.40
CA GLN A 44 -3.11 8.27 4.21
C GLN A 44 -3.52 9.71 4.55
N MET A 45 -4.48 9.89 5.45
CA MET A 45 -4.89 11.19 5.96
C MET A 45 -3.75 11.92 6.68
N GLY A 46 -2.82 11.20 7.31
CA GLY A 46 -1.65 11.82 7.93
C GLY A 46 -0.69 12.47 6.93
N PHE A 47 -0.64 11.98 5.69
CA PHE A 47 0.11 12.65 4.60
C PHE A 47 -0.63 13.90 4.11
N GLU A 48 -1.94 13.77 3.87
CA GLU A 48 -2.79 14.87 3.42
C GLU A 48 -2.77 16.05 4.41
N LEU A 49 -2.85 15.76 5.71
CA LEU A 49 -2.83 16.74 6.79
C LEU A 49 -1.41 17.15 7.24
N GLU A 50 -0.36 16.68 6.55
CA GLU A 50 1.04 17.03 6.82
C GLU A 50 1.48 16.76 8.28
N VAL A 51 0.95 15.69 8.88
CA VAL A 51 1.22 15.34 10.28
C VAL A 51 2.61 14.70 10.44
N TYR A 52 3.16 14.16 9.35
CA TYR A 52 4.46 13.48 9.35
C TYR A 52 5.59 14.45 9.01
N ALA A 53 6.63 14.42 9.83
CA ALA A 53 7.85 15.16 9.53
C ALA A 53 8.57 14.54 8.31
N PRO A 54 9.38 15.31 7.57
CA PRO A 54 10.14 14.83 6.41
C PRO A 54 10.93 13.53 6.65
N ASP A 55 11.55 13.40 7.82
CA ASP A 55 12.36 12.25 8.23
C ASP A 55 11.51 11.01 8.59
N GLU A 56 10.22 11.19 8.88
CA GLU A 56 9.29 10.09 9.18
C GLU A 56 8.64 9.51 7.91
N LEU A 57 8.68 10.22 6.78
CA LEU A 57 7.95 9.83 5.55
C LEU A 57 8.34 8.44 5.05
N ALA A 58 9.64 8.11 5.04
CA ALA A 58 10.11 6.78 4.64
C ALA A 58 9.44 5.66 5.47
N GLY A 59 9.39 5.86 6.78
CA GLY A 59 8.80 4.91 7.72
C GLY A 59 7.28 4.79 7.58
N MET A 60 6.59 5.91 7.39
CA MET A 60 5.13 5.91 7.23
C MET A 60 4.68 5.30 5.90
N TYR A 61 5.44 5.53 4.82
CA TYR A 61 5.18 4.85 3.54
C TYR A 61 5.47 3.35 3.62
N TRP A 62 6.54 2.95 4.32
CA TRP A 62 6.79 1.53 4.59
C TRP A 62 5.62 0.91 5.38
N TYR A 63 5.10 1.61 6.39
CA TYR A 63 3.97 1.10 7.16
C TYR A 63 2.69 0.99 6.30
N LEU A 64 2.40 2.00 5.46
CA LEU A 64 1.30 1.93 4.49
C LEU A 64 1.46 0.74 3.53
N HIS A 65 2.69 0.50 3.04
CA HIS A 65 3.01 -0.68 2.22
C HIS A 65 2.67 -1.98 2.98
N ASN A 66 3.12 -2.12 4.22
CA ASN A 66 2.91 -3.32 5.03
C ASN A 66 1.41 -3.61 5.29
N ILE A 67 0.64 -2.58 5.63
CA ILE A 67 -0.82 -2.73 5.81
C ILE A 67 -1.49 -3.09 4.48
N SER A 68 -1.15 -2.40 3.39
CA SER A 68 -1.70 -2.68 2.05
C SER A 68 -1.37 -4.09 1.56
N GLN A 69 -0.17 -4.58 1.87
CA GLN A 69 0.22 -5.97 1.59
C GLN A 69 -0.60 -6.96 2.42
N THR A 70 -0.87 -6.65 3.68
CA THR A 70 -1.73 -7.47 4.53
C THR A 70 -3.18 -7.49 4.03
N THR A 71 -3.70 -6.34 3.58
CA THR A 71 -5.01 -6.22 2.92
C THR A 71 -5.07 -7.09 1.67
N PHE A 72 -4.04 -7.03 0.82
CA PHE A 72 -3.95 -7.87 -0.39
C PHE A 72 -3.98 -9.36 -0.05
N ARG A 73 -3.18 -9.81 0.93
CA ARG A 73 -3.15 -11.22 1.37
C ARG A 73 -4.48 -11.67 1.94
N HIS A 74 -5.15 -10.82 2.72
CA HIS A 74 -6.48 -11.12 3.25
C HIS A 74 -7.55 -11.23 2.15
N LEU A 75 -7.52 -10.33 1.17
CA LEU A 75 -8.40 -10.41 0.00
C LEU A 75 -8.11 -11.65 -0.85
N HIS A 76 -6.84 -12.04 -1.00
CA HIS A 76 -6.46 -13.29 -1.67
C HIS A 76 -7.09 -14.51 -1.00
N ARG A 77 -7.07 -14.55 0.33
CA ARG A 77 -7.74 -15.61 1.12
C ARG A 77 -9.25 -15.63 0.85
N ILE A 78 -9.91 -14.47 0.92
CA ILE A 78 -11.36 -14.35 0.64
C ILE A 78 -11.66 -14.86 -0.78
N ARG A 79 -10.83 -14.52 -1.77
CA ARG A 79 -10.96 -14.99 -3.15
C ARG A 79 -10.88 -16.51 -3.26
N GLY A 80 -10.00 -17.16 -2.49
CA GLY A 80 -9.88 -18.61 -2.44
C GLY A 80 -11.18 -19.30 -1.98
N PHE A 81 -11.75 -18.83 -0.87
CA PHE A 81 -13.06 -19.30 -0.37
C PHE A 81 -14.17 -19.07 -1.40
N LEU A 82 -14.27 -17.87 -1.97
CA LEU A 82 -15.27 -17.56 -3.00
C LEU A 82 -15.15 -18.45 -4.24
N THR A 83 -13.92 -18.77 -4.66
CA THR A 83 -13.66 -19.62 -5.84
C THR A 83 -14.13 -21.04 -5.59
N LYS A 84 -13.84 -21.61 -4.42
CA LYS A 84 -14.33 -22.93 -4.04
C LYS A 84 -15.86 -22.97 -4.03
N ASP A 85 -16.49 -22.04 -3.33
CA ASP A 85 -17.96 -22.00 -3.21
C ASP A 85 -18.63 -21.83 -4.58
N TYR A 86 -18.03 -21.03 -5.47
CA TYR A 86 -18.49 -20.84 -6.83
C TYR A 86 -18.38 -22.12 -7.68
N VAL A 87 -17.28 -22.85 -7.56
CA VAL A 87 -17.09 -24.16 -8.24
C VAL A 87 -18.10 -25.18 -7.71
N GLU A 88 -18.37 -25.22 -6.41
CA GLU A 88 -19.38 -26.10 -5.82
C GLU A 88 -20.79 -25.78 -6.31
N LEU A 89 -21.15 -24.49 -6.39
CA LEU A 89 -22.43 -24.06 -6.96
C LEU A 89 -22.58 -24.51 -8.42
N ARG A 90 -21.54 -24.30 -9.24
CA ARG A 90 -21.53 -24.67 -10.67
C ARG A 90 -21.58 -26.18 -10.90
N ARG A 91 -21.12 -27.00 -9.96
CA ARG A 91 -21.27 -28.46 -9.99
C ARG A 91 -22.71 -28.92 -9.78
N ASN A 92 -23.56 -28.11 -9.13
CA ASN A 92 -24.96 -28.44 -8.89
C ASN A 92 -25.92 -27.36 -9.46
N PRO A 93 -26.05 -27.27 -10.79
CA PRO A 93 -26.83 -26.21 -11.44
C PRO A 93 -28.34 -26.32 -11.22
N LYS A 94 -28.83 -27.43 -10.64
CA LYS A 94 -30.25 -27.66 -10.35
C LYS A 94 -30.68 -27.08 -8.99
N GLN A 95 -29.80 -26.40 -8.27
CA GLN A 95 -30.11 -25.81 -6.97
C GLN A 95 -31.10 -24.64 -7.12
N GLU A 96 -32.05 -24.54 -6.18
CA GLU A 96 -32.92 -23.37 -6.10
C GLU A 96 -32.12 -22.07 -5.96
N ASN A 97 -32.60 -21.01 -6.63
CA ASN A 97 -31.95 -19.70 -6.71
C ASN A 97 -30.55 -19.71 -7.34
N PHE A 98 -30.23 -20.71 -8.19
CA PHE A 98 -28.92 -20.78 -8.87
C PHE A 98 -28.58 -19.48 -9.60
N ALA A 99 -29.50 -18.92 -10.41
CA ALA A 99 -29.24 -17.69 -11.16
C ALA A 99 -28.91 -16.49 -10.26
N THR A 100 -29.66 -16.30 -9.18
CA THR A 100 -29.42 -15.22 -8.22
C THR A 100 -28.09 -15.41 -7.46
N LYS A 101 -27.75 -16.65 -7.09
CA LYS A 101 -26.47 -16.96 -6.44
C LYS A 101 -25.30 -16.76 -7.40
N ASP A 102 -25.44 -17.19 -8.65
CA ASP A 102 -24.41 -17.05 -9.69
C ASP A 102 -24.07 -15.57 -9.94
N GLU A 103 -25.09 -14.71 -10.07
CA GLU A 103 -24.90 -13.26 -10.18
C GLU A 103 -24.23 -12.67 -8.93
N ALA A 104 -24.66 -13.07 -7.73
CA ALA A 104 -24.07 -12.60 -6.48
C ALA A 104 -22.59 -13.01 -6.33
N PHE A 105 -22.23 -14.24 -6.74
CA PHE A 105 -20.84 -14.69 -6.76
C PHE A 105 -20.00 -13.93 -7.78
N ALA A 106 -20.51 -13.72 -9.00
CA ALA A 106 -19.83 -12.93 -10.02
C ALA A 106 -19.57 -11.49 -9.53
N ALA A 107 -20.57 -10.86 -8.91
CA ALA A 107 -20.45 -9.52 -8.33
C ALA A 107 -19.49 -9.45 -7.13
N SER A 108 -19.41 -10.53 -6.33
CA SER A 108 -18.49 -10.63 -5.20
C SER A 108 -17.05 -10.85 -5.67
N MET A 109 -16.85 -11.73 -6.64
CA MET A 109 -15.54 -12.01 -7.26
C MET A 109 -14.98 -10.76 -7.95
N SER A 110 -15.82 -10.05 -8.70
CA SER A 110 -15.44 -8.78 -9.32
C SER A 110 -14.98 -7.76 -8.28
N HIS A 111 -15.74 -7.58 -7.19
CA HIS A 111 -15.37 -6.65 -6.12
C HIS A 111 -14.04 -7.01 -5.44
N VAL A 112 -13.82 -8.29 -5.14
CA VAL A 112 -12.57 -8.75 -4.53
C VAL A 112 -11.39 -8.50 -5.48
N ASN A 113 -11.53 -8.82 -6.76
CA ASN A 113 -10.47 -8.60 -7.76
C ASN A 113 -10.10 -7.11 -7.89
N ILE A 114 -11.09 -6.21 -7.92
CA ILE A 114 -10.85 -4.76 -7.99
C ILE A 114 -10.18 -4.25 -6.72
N SER A 115 -10.66 -4.71 -5.55
CA SER A 115 -10.07 -4.34 -4.25
C SER A 115 -8.63 -4.83 -4.13
N MET A 116 -8.33 -6.03 -4.64
CA MET A 116 -6.97 -6.58 -4.72
C MET A 116 -6.09 -5.75 -5.64
N LEU A 117 -6.60 -5.34 -6.80
CA LEU A 117 -5.88 -4.49 -7.74
C LEU A 117 -5.52 -3.14 -7.11
N GLY A 118 -6.48 -2.49 -6.44
CA GLY A 118 -6.23 -1.24 -5.69
C GLY A 118 -5.23 -1.41 -4.56
N SER A 119 -5.32 -2.50 -3.79
CA SER A 119 -4.36 -2.81 -2.73
C SER A 119 -2.96 -3.10 -3.29
N SER A 120 -2.87 -3.77 -4.45
CA SER A 120 -1.62 -4.04 -5.17
C SER A 120 -0.96 -2.76 -5.68
N ALA A 121 -1.74 -1.84 -6.23
CA ALA A 121 -1.25 -0.56 -6.70
C ALA A 121 -0.73 0.30 -5.53
N LYS A 122 -1.51 0.38 -4.44
CA LYS A 122 -1.18 1.13 -3.23
C LYS A 122 0.10 0.60 -2.56
N GLN A 123 0.21 -0.71 -2.35
CA GLN A 123 1.41 -1.29 -1.73
C GLN A 123 2.66 -1.03 -2.57
N ALA A 124 2.55 -1.05 -3.90
CA ALA A 124 3.69 -0.89 -4.80
C ALA A 124 4.16 0.57 -4.83
N LEU A 125 3.21 1.52 -4.94
CA LEU A 125 3.53 2.94 -4.91
C LEU A 125 4.09 3.39 -3.56
N ALA A 126 3.47 2.96 -2.45
CA ALA A 126 3.95 3.27 -1.11
C ALA A 126 5.39 2.76 -0.90
N ASN A 127 5.69 1.54 -1.33
CA ASN A 127 7.04 0.99 -1.24
C ASN A 127 8.06 1.78 -2.06
N SER A 128 7.73 2.14 -3.30
CA SER A 128 8.59 2.96 -4.17
C SER A 128 8.90 4.32 -3.57
N ILE A 129 7.90 4.99 -2.98
CA ILE A 129 8.09 6.29 -2.32
C ILE A 129 8.90 6.11 -1.02
N GLY A 130 8.63 5.06 -0.24
CA GLY A 130 9.43 4.71 0.93
C GLY A 130 10.91 4.54 0.58
N CYS A 131 11.22 3.75 -0.45
CA CYS A 131 12.58 3.58 -0.98
C CYS A 131 13.19 4.91 -1.46
N LEU A 132 12.41 5.77 -2.14
CA LEU A 132 12.88 7.10 -2.54
C LEU A 132 13.32 7.92 -1.34
N TYR A 133 12.50 8.02 -0.29
CA TYR A 133 12.86 8.76 0.93
C TYR A 133 14.03 8.11 1.68
N THR A 134 14.14 6.78 1.72
CA THR A 134 15.31 6.10 2.28
C THR A 134 16.58 6.48 1.54
N VAL A 135 16.56 6.49 0.20
CA VAL A 135 17.70 6.91 -0.63
C VAL A 135 18.07 8.38 -0.38
N LEU A 136 17.09 9.28 -0.35
CA LEU A 136 17.33 10.70 -0.08
C LEU A 136 17.90 10.94 1.32
N THR A 137 17.44 10.17 2.31
CA THR A 137 17.92 10.23 3.70
C THR A 137 19.37 9.77 3.80
N ARG A 138 19.78 8.72 3.07
CA ARG A 138 21.18 8.24 3.04
C ARG A 138 22.17 9.29 2.54
N TYR A 139 21.72 10.20 1.67
CA TYR A 139 22.52 11.32 1.17
C TYR A 139 22.33 12.62 1.97
N ASN A 140 21.61 12.58 3.09
CA ASN A 140 21.27 13.74 3.93
C ASN A 140 20.56 14.85 3.14
N LEU A 141 19.73 14.47 2.16
CA LEU A 141 18.95 15.42 1.35
C LEU A 141 17.57 15.72 1.94
N VAL A 142 17.13 14.94 2.92
CA VAL A 142 15.89 15.17 3.66
C VAL A 142 16.21 16.03 4.89
N PRO A 143 15.48 17.13 5.15
CA PRO A 143 15.66 17.92 6.35
C PRO A 143 15.47 17.06 7.60
N GLN A 144 16.48 17.00 8.46
CA GLN A 144 16.36 16.39 9.79
C GLN A 144 16.08 17.47 10.82
N THR A 145 14.96 17.36 11.51
CA THR A 145 14.62 18.29 12.59
C THR A 145 15.45 17.92 13.83
N PRO A 146 16.21 18.85 14.44
CA PRO A 146 16.96 18.54 15.64
C PRO A 146 16.01 18.34 16.83
N HIS A 147 16.12 17.17 17.47
CA HIS A 147 15.28 16.79 18.62
C HIS A 147 16.12 16.58 19.89
N PRO A 148 16.49 17.64 20.62
CA PRO A 148 17.39 17.53 21.79
C PRO A 148 16.76 16.79 22.99
N TYR A 149 15.43 16.70 23.06
CA TYR A 149 14.71 16.10 24.18
C TYR A 149 13.95 14.81 23.83
N SER A 150 14.16 14.25 22.63
CA SER A 150 13.46 13.04 22.18
C SER A 150 14.41 12.08 21.49
N THR A 151 14.21 10.79 21.72
CA THR A 151 14.84 9.73 20.93
C THR A 151 13.94 9.30 19.78
N ASP A 152 14.51 8.70 18.74
CA ASP A 152 13.78 8.19 17.58
C ASP A 152 12.76 7.11 17.99
N ALA A 153 13.10 6.30 18.99
CA ALA A 153 12.22 5.29 19.55
C ALA A 153 10.95 5.89 20.18
N ILE A 154 11.09 6.98 20.96
CA ILE A 154 9.93 7.66 21.57
C ILE A 154 9.06 8.30 20.48
N ARG A 155 9.66 8.90 19.45
CA ARG A 155 8.91 9.46 18.32
C ARG A 155 8.14 8.39 17.56
N TYR A 156 8.78 7.25 17.31
CA TYR A 156 8.12 6.09 16.71
C TYR A 156 6.94 5.61 17.55
N GLU A 157 7.12 5.44 18.86
CA GLU A 157 6.05 5.01 19.76
C GLU A 157 4.89 6.01 19.77
N GLN A 158 5.19 7.32 19.84
CA GLN A 158 4.18 8.37 19.78
C GLN A 158 3.42 8.34 18.44
N ARG A 159 4.14 8.15 17.33
CA ARG A 159 3.57 8.07 15.98
C ARG A 159 2.67 6.85 15.80
N MET A 160 3.08 5.71 16.36
CA MET A 160 2.36 4.44 16.26
C MET A 160 1.33 4.23 17.38
N LYS A 161 1.18 5.19 18.29
CA LYS A 161 0.31 5.08 19.47
C LYS A 161 -1.12 4.67 19.14
N SER A 162 -1.68 5.20 18.06
CA SER A 162 -3.03 4.88 17.58
C SER A 162 -3.20 3.40 17.17
N PHE A 163 -2.11 2.70 16.90
CA PHE A 163 -2.09 1.30 16.47
C PHE A 163 -1.62 0.33 17.57
N LEU A 164 -1.13 0.82 18.72
CA LEU A 164 -0.62 -0.03 19.82
C LEU A 164 -1.66 -1.00 20.39
N SER A 165 -2.94 -0.61 20.42
CA SER A 165 -4.02 -1.47 20.88
C SER A 165 -4.49 -2.49 19.84
N VAL A 166 -3.99 -2.41 18.60
CA VAL A 166 -4.38 -3.30 17.51
C VAL A 166 -3.47 -4.53 17.53
N SER A 167 -4.05 -5.68 17.85
CA SER A 167 -3.29 -6.94 17.93
C SER A 167 -2.91 -7.55 16.57
N LEU A 168 -3.63 -7.19 15.50
CA LEU A 168 -3.44 -7.76 14.16
C LEU A 168 -3.71 -6.68 13.10
N PRO A 169 -2.76 -6.34 12.21
CA PRO A 169 -1.36 -6.76 12.21
C PRO A 169 -0.63 -6.18 13.42
N GLU A 170 0.29 -6.97 14.00
CA GLU A 170 1.11 -6.51 15.12
C GLU A 170 2.09 -5.42 14.66
N LEU A 171 2.30 -4.42 15.50
CA LEU A 171 3.31 -3.40 15.26
C LEU A 171 4.71 -3.98 15.45
N LEU A 172 5.63 -3.62 14.55
CA LEU A 172 7.02 -4.01 14.71
C LEU A 172 7.67 -3.26 15.89
N PRO A 173 8.50 -3.93 16.70
CA PRO A 173 9.37 -3.23 17.63
C PRO A 173 10.28 -2.24 16.89
N PHE A 174 10.57 -1.10 17.51
CA PHE A 174 11.35 -0.03 16.90
C PHE A 174 12.68 -0.48 16.24
N PRO A 175 13.51 -1.34 16.85
CA PRO A 175 14.76 -1.78 16.20
C PRO A 175 14.53 -2.51 14.88
N VAL A 176 13.51 -3.37 14.83
CA VAL A 176 13.14 -4.10 13.62
C VAL A 176 12.59 -3.15 12.58
N PHE A 177 11.72 -2.22 13.00
CA PHE A 177 11.19 -1.17 12.13
C PHE A 177 12.30 -0.32 11.50
N GLN A 178 13.28 0.11 12.30
CA GLN A 178 14.41 0.89 11.80
C GLN A 178 15.22 0.10 10.77
N GLU A 179 15.49 -1.18 11.02
CA GLU A 179 16.22 -2.04 10.08
C GLU A 179 15.48 -2.20 8.74
N VAL A 180 14.17 -2.50 8.77
CA VAL A 180 13.38 -2.71 7.53
C VAL A 180 13.13 -1.43 6.74
N VAL A 181 13.10 -0.27 7.39
CA VAL A 181 12.93 1.03 6.71
C VAL A 181 14.26 1.51 6.11
N THR A 182 15.35 1.41 6.87
CA THR A 182 16.67 1.88 6.42
C THR A 182 17.36 0.93 5.46
N GLN A 183 17.03 -0.37 5.51
CA GLN A 183 17.53 -1.44 4.64
C GLN A 183 19.06 -1.41 4.48
N PRO A 184 19.84 -1.42 5.58
CA PRO A 184 21.26 -1.08 5.55
C PRO A 184 22.11 -2.04 4.69
N GLN A 185 21.62 -3.26 4.48
CA GLN A 185 22.29 -4.28 3.68
C GLN A 185 22.11 -4.07 2.17
N GLU A 186 21.09 -3.31 1.75
CA GLU A 186 20.78 -3.09 0.34
C GLU A 186 21.48 -1.84 -0.20
N SER A 187 22.04 -1.94 -1.41
CA SER A 187 22.75 -0.82 -2.02
C SER A 187 21.78 0.27 -2.46
N THR A 188 22.22 1.52 -2.41
CA THR A 188 21.37 2.67 -2.76
C THR A 188 20.95 2.65 -4.24
N ALA A 189 21.79 2.11 -5.15
CA ALA A 189 21.44 1.93 -6.56
C ALA A 189 20.33 0.88 -6.74
N ASN A 190 20.45 -0.27 -6.05
CA ASN A 190 19.44 -1.33 -6.11
C ASN A 190 18.09 -0.88 -5.54
N LEU A 191 18.08 -0.09 -4.47
CA LEU A 191 16.84 0.48 -3.93
C LEU A 191 16.11 1.36 -4.96
N VAL A 192 16.86 2.14 -5.76
CA VAL A 192 16.27 2.96 -6.81
C VAL A 192 15.70 2.09 -7.94
N ASP A 193 16.40 1.04 -8.33
CA ASP A 193 15.94 0.11 -9.37
C ASP A 193 14.68 -0.65 -8.93
N PHE A 194 14.68 -1.16 -7.71
CA PHE A 194 13.52 -1.77 -7.10
C PHE A 194 12.32 -0.81 -7.00
N ALA A 195 12.57 0.46 -6.63
CA ALA A 195 11.53 1.48 -6.60
C ALA A 195 10.99 1.81 -7.99
N LEU A 196 11.82 1.81 -9.04
CA LEU A 196 11.41 2.02 -10.44
C LEU A 196 10.53 0.87 -10.94
N ASP A 197 10.88 -0.37 -10.63
CA ASP A 197 10.06 -1.54 -10.97
C ASP A 197 8.72 -1.51 -10.23
N GLY A 198 8.75 -1.17 -8.93
CA GLY A 198 7.56 -1.00 -8.10
C GLY A 198 6.60 0.06 -8.65
N VAL A 199 7.10 1.23 -9.05
CA VAL A 199 6.25 2.31 -9.56
C VAL A 199 5.71 1.99 -10.95
N ALA A 200 6.48 1.26 -11.78
CA ALA A 200 6.00 0.77 -13.07
C ALA A 200 4.85 -0.23 -12.91
N LYS A 201 4.93 -1.12 -11.90
CA LYS A 201 3.83 -2.01 -11.54
C LYS A 201 2.61 -1.22 -11.03
N ALA A 202 2.81 -0.31 -10.07
CA ALA A 202 1.73 0.50 -9.51
C ALA A 202 0.98 1.29 -10.60
N ARG A 203 1.73 1.89 -11.53
CA ARG A 203 1.17 2.61 -12.67
C ARG A 203 0.29 1.72 -13.54
N LYS A 204 0.74 0.50 -13.89
CA LYS A 204 -0.06 -0.45 -14.67
C LYS A 204 -1.36 -0.81 -13.96
N ASP A 205 -1.29 -1.04 -12.66
CA ASP A 205 -2.45 -1.41 -11.84
C ASP A 205 -3.46 -0.24 -11.77
N PHE A 206 -3.00 1.00 -11.54
CA PHE A 206 -3.87 2.19 -11.57
C PHE A 206 -4.41 2.52 -12.96
N GLU A 207 -3.64 2.32 -14.03
CA GLU A 207 -4.11 2.48 -15.40
C GLU A 207 -5.23 1.47 -15.72
N LEU A 208 -5.12 0.23 -15.23
CA LEU A 208 -6.18 -0.76 -15.36
C LEU A 208 -7.43 -0.34 -14.57
N LEU A 209 -7.27 0.15 -13.33
CA LEU A 209 -8.37 0.70 -12.54
C LEU A 209 -9.06 1.86 -13.27
N SER A 210 -8.30 2.77 -13.89
CA SER A 210 -8.86 3.95 -14.56
C SER A 210 -9.80 3.64 -15.73
N LYS A 211 -9.71 2.41 -16.27
CA LYS A 211 -10.52 1.92 -17.41
C LYS A 211 -11.77 1.17 -16.98
N LEU A 212 -11.93 0.86 -15.69
CA LEU A 212 -13.13 0.19 -15.19
C LEU A 212 -14.30 1.17 -15.14
N ASP A 213 -15.50 0.66 -15.37
CA ASP A 213 -16.73 1.41 -15.23
C ASP A 213 -17.18 1.52 -13.75
N ALA A 214 -17.88 2.60 -13.41
CA ALA A 214 -18.39 2.86 -12.05
C ALA A 214 -19.22 1.72 -11.47
N LYS A 215 -19.99 1.03 -12.33
CA LYS A 215 -20.86 -0.09 -11.93
C LYS A 215 -20.02 -1.29 -11.50
N THR A 216 -18.97 -1.62 -12.26
CA THR A 216 -18.00 -2.66 -11.91
C THR A 216 -17.17 -2.28 -10.68
N ALA A 217 -16.77 -1.01 -10.55
CA ALA A 217 -16.07 -0.48 -9.38
C ALA A 217 -16.94 -0.38 -8.11
N LYS A 218 -18.27 -0.62 -8.22
CA LYS A 218 -19.27 -0.43 -7.16
C LYS A 218 -19.30 1.00 -6.57
N CYS A 219 -18.88 1.99 -7.36
CA CYS A 219 -19.01 3.41 -7.06
C CYS A 219 -20.32 3.92 -7.66
N GLN A 220 -21.46 3.60 -7.03
CA GLN A 220 -22.77 3.94 -7.57
C GLN A 220 -23.16 5.39 -7.24
N GLY A 221 -23.46 6.17 -8.29
CA GLY A 221 -23.91 7.56 -8.21
C GLY A 221 -23.08 8.47 -9.12
N LYS A 222 -23.73 9.35 -9.90
CA LYS A 222 -23.07 10.21 -10.90
C LYS A 222 -21.87 11.00 -10.34
N TRP A 223 -22.02 11.54 -9.14
CA TRP A 223 -20.98 12.29 -8.44
C TRP A 223 -19.85 11.42 -7.89
N CYS A 224 -20.14 10.17 -7.54
CA CYS A 224 -19.14 9.22 -7.05
C CYS A 224 -18.26 8.70 -8.19
N ASP A 225 -18.82 8.56 -9.39
CA ASP A 225 -18.11 8.09 -10.58
C ASP A 225 -17.06 9.10 -11.06
N GLU A 226 -17.46 10.36 -11.27
CA GLU A 226 -16.55 11.43 -11.71
C GLU A 226 -15.43 11.66 -10.69
N ALA A 227 -15.76 11.68 -9.39
CA ALA A 227 -14.79 11.85 -8.32
C ALA A 227 -13.81 10.68 -8.25
N TRP A 228 -14.29 9.44 -8.39
CA TRP A 228 -13.44 8.26 -8.38
C TRP A 228 -12.49 8.22 -9.59
N HIS A 229 -13.00 8.48 -10.81
CA HIS A 229 -12.16 8.54 -11.99
C HIS A 229 -11.11 9.65 -11.92
N LYS A 230 -11.45 10.81 -11.35
CA LYS A 230 -10.49 11.88 -11.08
C LYS A 230 -9.41 11.38 -10.12
N ASN A 231 -9.80 10.78 -9.00
CA ASN A 231 -8.88 10.24 -7.99
C ASN A 231 -7.87 9.25 -8.60
N VAL A 232 -8.35 8.24 -9.34
CA VAL A 232 -7.46 7.24 -9.96
C VAL A 232 -6.53 7.87 -11.00
N LYS A 233 -6.98 8.87 -11.77
CA LYS A 233 -6.11 9.61 -12.69
C LYS A 233 -5.03 10.40 -11.96
N ASP A 234 -5.36 10.97 -10.81
CA ASP A 234 -4.42 11.70 -9.95
C ASP A 234 -3.39 10.75 -9.30
N GLU A 235 -3.78 9.51 -8.97
CA GLU A 235 -2.84 8.43 -8.59
C GLU A 235 -1.88 8.07 -9.75
N VAL A 236 -2.37 7.94 -10.99
CA VAL A 236 -1.52 7.69 -12.17
C VAL A 236 -0.51 8.82 -12.39
N LYS A 237 -0.94 10.09 -12.26
CA LYS A 237 -0.03 11.25 -12.36
C LYS A 237 1.04 11.22 -11.26
N SER A 238 0.66 10.82 -10.05
CA SER A 238 1.59 10.66 -8.93
C SER A 238 2.65 9.59 -9.23
N CYS A 239 2.26 8.43 -9.78
CA CYS A 239 3.20 7.41 -10.25
C CYS A 239 4.20 7.97 -11.28
N ILE A 240 3.72 8.75 -12.25
CA ILE A 240 4.57 9.38 -13.28
C ILE A 240 5.57 10.34 -12.64
N SER A 241 5.12 11.18 -11.71
CA SER A 241 5.97 12.11 -10.97
C SER A 241 7.06 11.37 -10.19
N VAL A 242 6.71 10.31 -9.45
CA VAL A 242 7.65 9.45 -8.72
C VAL A 242 8.65 8.79 -9.67
N SER A 243 8.20 8.26 -10.82
CA SER A 243 9.11 7.69 -11.83
C SER A 243 10.14 8.71 -12.32
N ILE A 244 9.70 9.94 -12.62
CA ILE A 244 10.60 11.02 -13.08
C ILE A 244 11.62 11.36 -11.99
N THR A 245 11.18 11.53 -10.74
CA THR A 245 12.05 11.82 -9.61
C THR A 245 13.08 10.70 -9.37
N LEU A 246 12.66 9.43 -9.37
CA LEU A 246 13.56 8.29 -9.25
C LEU A 246 14.58 8.23 -10.39
N MET A 247 14.18 8.50 -11.63
CA MET A 247 15.11 8.55 -12.76
C MET A 247 16.14 9.68 -12.62
N MET A 248 15.76 10.85 -12.09
CA MET A 248 16.69 11.94 -11.81
C MET A 248 17.68 11.55 -10.71
N VAL A 249 17.21 10.95 -9.63
CA VAL A 249 18.06 10.44 -8.54
C VAL A 249 19.01 9.37 -9.06
N LYS A 250 18.54 8.41 -9.87
CA LYS A 250 19.38 7.38 -10.51
C LYS A 250 20.52 7.99 -11.33
N LYS A 251 20.22 9.01 -12.15
CA LYS A 251 21.22 9.73 -12.94
C LYS A 251 22.23 10.46 -12.06
N ALA A 252 21.78 11.09 -10.98
CA ALA A 252 22.65 11.79 -10.04
C ALA A 252 23.58 10.84 -9.29
N ILE A 253 23.08 9.66 -8.88
CA ILE A 253 23.90 8.60 -8.26
C ILE A 253 24.98 8.13 -9.24
N ALA A 254 24.61 7.81 -10.48
CA ALA A 254 25.57 7.38 -11.50
C ALA A 254 26.61 8.47 -11.83
N ALA A 255 26.25 9.76 -11.74
CA ALA A 255 27.20 10.86 -11.89
C ALA A 255 28.14 10.97 -10.69
N ALA A 256 27.62 10.86 -9.46
CA ALA A 256 28.42 10.90 -8.24
C ALA A 256 29.41 9.75 -8.15
N GLU A 257 29.03 8.54 -8.60
CA GLU A 257 29.93 7.38 -8.69
C GLU A 257 31.10 7.63 -9.64
N LYS A 258 30.84 8.24 -10.81
CA LYS A 258 31.90 8.60 -11.78
C LYS A 258 32.87 9.64 -11.22
N THR A 259 32.36 10.61 -10.48
CA THR A 259 33.17 11.69 -9.88
C THR A 259 33.75 11.30 -8.50
N LYS A 260 33.45 10.09 -7.99
CA LYS A 260 33.76 9.64 -6.61
C LYS A 260 33.29 10.62 -5.52
N SER A 261 32.23 11.37 -5.79
CA SER A 261 31.64 12.30 -4.84
C SER A 261 30.77 11.56 -3.84
N LYS A 262 30.89 11.89 -2.56
CA LYS A 262 30.01 11.38 -1.50
C LYS A 262 28.67 12.13 -1.44
N THR A 263 28.56 13.27 -2.10
CA THR A 263 27.37 14.12 -2.10
C THR A 263 26.70 14.15 -3.48
N LEU A 264 25.37 14.10 -3.49
CA LEU A 264 24.58 14.34 -4.70
C LEU A 264 24.41 15.85 -4.89
N ALA A 265 24.71 16.34 -6.10
CA ALA A 265 24.44 17.74 -6.49
C ALA A 265 22.94 17.94 -6.80
N LEU A 266 22.09 17.62 -5.83
CA LEU A 266 20.63 17.72 -5.92
C LEU A 266 20.10 18.59 -4.79
N LYS A 267 19.18 19.49 -5.11
CA LYS A 267 18.34 20.19 -4.16
C LYS A 267 16.99 19.49 -4.10
N VAL A 268 16.56 19.14 -2.90
CA VAL A 268 15.30 18.46 -2.63
C VAL A 268 14.38 19.41 -1.87
N GLU A 269 13.19 19.64 -2.41
CA GLU A 269 12.14 20.43 -1.77
C GLU A 269 10.91 19.53 -1.56
N ILE A 270 10.47 19.41 -0.32
CA ILE A 270 9.23 18.71 0.02
C ILE A 270 8.14 19.76 0.06
N GLU A 271 7.23 19.70 -0.90
CA GLU A 271 6.11 20.63 -0.98
C GLU A 271 4.92 20.16 -0.15
N PRO A 272 4.05 21.09 0.25
CA PRO A 272 2.74 20.79 0.80
C PRO A 272 1.95 19.79 -0.05
N SER A 273 1.14 18.95 0.60
CA SER A 273 0.34 17.89 -0.03
C SER A 273 -0.57 18.45 -1.15
N GLU A 274 -1.17 19.62 -0.90
CA GLU A 274 -2.07 20.33 -1.82
C GLU A 274 -1.45 20.73 -3.17
N LYS A 275 -0.11 20.86 -3.22
CA LYS A 275 0.61 21.20 -4.46
C LYS A 275 0.97 19.97 -5.29
N GLY A 276 0.83 18.78 -4.71
CA GLY A 276 1.02 17.51 -5.39
C GLY A 276 -0.09 17.18 -6.37
N TYR A 277 0.06 16.07 -7.09
CA TYR A 277 -1.02 15.56 -7.93
C TYR A 277 -2.11 14.87 -7.11
N HIS A 278 -1.77 14.34 -5.93
CA HIS A 278 -2.66 13.60 -5.06
C HIS A 278 -2.18 13.74 -3.61
N ASP A 279 -3.11 13.98 -2.69
CA ASP A 279 -2.79 14.43 -1.32
C ASP A 279 -2.05 13.38 -0.48
N TRP A 280 -2.33 12.09 -0.72
CA TRP A 280 -1.66 10.97 -0.02
C TRP A 280 -0.24 10.65 -0.52
N TRP A 281 0.17 11.19 -1.67
CA TRP A 281 1.43 10.84 -2.33
C TRP A 281 2.36 12.05 -2.39
N VAL A 282 3.01 12.34 -1.27
CA VAL A 282 4.05 13.36 -1.13
C VAL A 282 5.27 12.97 -1.97
N VAL A 283 5.42 13.59 -3.15
CA VAL A 283 6.57 13.40 -4.03
C VAL A 283 7.50 14.62 -3.90
N PRO A 284 8.77 14.43 -3.53
CA PRO A 284 9.70 15.55 -3.41
C PRO A 284 10.07 16.10 -4.80
N LYS A 285 10.20 17.42 -4.89
CA LYS A 285 10.76 18.11 -6.05
C LYS A 285 12.28 18.03 -5.98
N VAL A 286 12.87 17.43 -7.00
CA VAL A 286 14.32 17.24 -7.11
C VAL A 286 14.84 18.08 -8.27
N THR A 287 15.77 18.99 -7.98
CA THR A 287 16.41 19.84 -8.98
C THR A 287 17.93 19.72 -8.90
N PRO A 288 18.66 19.70 -10.04
CA PRO A 288 20.11 19.68 -10.02
C PRO A 288 20.66 21.02 -9.52
N ILE A 289 21.63 20.95 -8.61
CA ILE A 289 22.40 22.12 -8.19
C ILE A 289 23.37 22.43 -9.33
N LYS A 290 23.22 23.61 -9.94
CA LYS A 290 24.15 24.12 -10.95
C LYS A 290 25.45 24.57 -10.31
#